data_AF-A0A970IT40-F1
#
_entry.id   AF-A0A970IT40-F1
#
_cell.length_a   1.000
_cell.length_b   1.000
_cell.length_c   1.000
_cell.angle_alpha   90.00
_cell.angle_beta   90.00
_cell.angle_gamma   90.00
#
_symmetry.space_group_name_H-M   'P 1'
#
loop_
_entity.id
_entity.type
_entity.pdbx_description
1 polymer ?
#
loop_
_entity_poly.entity_id
_entity_poly.type
_entity_poly.pdbx_seq_one_letter_code
_entity_poly.pdbx_strand_id
1 'polypeptide(L)'
;MKGKTVIAAVIIAIAGIFIYIWASTAFINEMNYRKRAYAIQNYDPNIIDWEEAEVTLVNLAEEYCITPRIFSVRINRYLLFLNGGHAVKVKMRTKVDGLLGPSILYFNPFTKQYIGGAPRM
;
A
#
# COMPACT_ATOMS: atom_id res chain seq x y z
N MET A 1 45.15 -12.73 9.31
CA MET A 1 43.80 -13.03 9.84
C MET A 1 43.02 -11.78 10.24
N LYS A 2 43.62 -10.83 11.00
CA LYS A 2 42.96 -9.57 11.42
C LYS A 2 42.38 -8.70 10.28
N GLY A 3 43.03 -8.63 9.13
CA GLY A 3 42.52 -7.87 7.98
C GLY A 3 41.23 -8.44 7.38
N LYS A 4 41.09 -9.78 7.35
CA LYS A 4 39.89 -10.45 6.84
C LYS A 4 38.68 -10.24 7.75
N THR A 5 38.89 -10.22 9.06
CA THR A 5 37.84 -9.91 10.05
C THR A 5 37.41 -8.45 10.02
N VAL A 6 38.32 -7.50 9.76
CA VAL A 6 37.97 -6.08 9.61
C VAL A 6 37.14 -5.87 8.34
N ILE A 7 37.53 -6.48 7.21
CA ILE A 7 36.76 -6.41 5.96
C ILE A 7 35.36 -7.01 6.14
N ALA A 8 35.24 -8.16 6.79
CA ALA A 8 33.95 -8.78 7.08
C ALA A 8 33.06 -7.89 7.97
N ALA A 9 33.63 -7.26 9.01
CA ALA A 9 32.91 -6.34 9.88
C ALA A 9 32.39 -5.11 9.12
N VAL A 10 33.20 -4.55 8.21
CA VAL A 10 32.80 -3.41 7.36
C VAL A 10 31.64 -3.81 6.42
N ILE A 11 31.69 -4.99 5.80
CA ILE A 11 30.62 -5.49 4.94
C ILE A 11 29.31 -5.63 5.72
N ILE A 12 29.35 -6.21 6.93
CA ILE A 12 28.16 -6.37 7.79
C ILE A 12 27.58 -5.00 8.18
N ALA A 13 28.44 -4.04 8.55
CA ALA A 13 28.01 -2.70 8.92
C ALA A 13 27.31 -1.99 7.74
N ILE A 14 27.90 -2.08 6.54
CA ILE A 14 27.32 -1.52 5.32
C ILE A 14 25.97 -2.18 5.00
N ALA A 15 25.90 -3.52 5.06
CA ALA A 15 24.66 -4.26 4.84
C ALA A 15 23.56 -3.83 5.84
N GLY A 16 23.90 -3.66 7.12
CA GLY A 16 22.99 -3.18 8.15
C GLY A 16 22.43 -1.78 7.84
N ILE A 17 23.27 -0.86 7.38
CA ILE A 17 22.84 0.49 6.97
C ILE A 17 21.88 0.41 5.78
N PHE A 18 22.20 -0.39 4.76
CA PHE A 18 21.32 -0.57 3.61
C PHE A 18 19.96 -1.16 3.99
N ILE A 19 19.94 -2.19 4.85
CA ILE A 19 18.70 -2.79 5.36
C ILE A 19 17.88 -1.76 6.14
N TYR A 20 18.53 -0.96 7.00
CA TYR A 20 17.85 0.07 7.78
C TYR A 20 17.21 1.15 6.89
N ILE A 21 17.95 1.66 5.90
CA ILE A 21 17.44 2.65 4.95
C ILE A 21 16.25 2.08 4.17
N TRP A 22 16.37 0.85 3.68
CA TRP A 22 15.32 0.19 2.92
C TRP A 22 14.05 -0.02 3.76
N ALA A 23 14.19 -0.58 4.97
CA ALA A 23 13.07 -0.80 5.88
C ALA A 23 12.38 0.51 6.29
N SER A 24 13.16 1.55 6.60
CA SER A 24 12.62 2.86 6.96
C SER A 24 11.86 3.50 5.77
N THR A 25 12.40 3.38 4.56
CA THR A 25 11.76 3.90 3.35
C THR A 25 10.48 3.14 3.02
N ALA A 26 10.46 1.81 3.20
CA ALA A 26 9.26 0.99 3.05
C ALA A 26 8.18 1.41 4.06
N PHE A 27 8.54 1.53 5.33
CA PHE A 27 7.62 1.95 6.40
C PHE A 27 7.01 3.34 6.17
N ILE A 28 7.83 4.33 5.79
CA ILE A 28 7.34 5.68 5.48
C ILE A 28 6.37 5.65 4.29
N ASN A 29 6.67 4.86 3.26
CA ASN A 29 5.79 4.71 2.11
C ASN A 29 4.45 4.07 2.50
N GLU A 30 4.46 2.99 3.27
CA GLU A 30 3.24 2.36 3.77
C GLU A 30 2.39 3.34 4.57
N MET A 31 3.00 4.04 5.53
CA MET A 31 2.31 5.04 6.35
C MET A 31 1.68 6.15 5.50
N ASN A 32 2.37 6.61 4.45
CA ASN A 32 1.82 7.60 3.52
C ASN A 32 0.60 7.08 2.76
N TYR A 33 0.59 5.80 2.37
CA TYR A 33 -0.58 5.19 1.75
C TYR A 33 -1.75 5.05 2.73
N ARG A 34 -1.50 4.62 3.96
CA ARG A 34 -2.53 4.52 5.01
C ARG A 34 -3.19 5.88 5.28
N LYS A 35 -2.38 6.94 5.47
CA LYS A 35 -2.88 8.30 5.67
C LYS A 35 -3.73 8.80 4.50
N ARG A 36 -3.29 8.56 3.26
CA ARG A 36 -4.04 8.94 2.06
C ARG A 36 -5.36 8.16 1.95
N ALA A 37 -5.31 6.86 2.21
CA ALA A 37 -6.49 6.00 2.20
C ALA A 37 -7.52 6.45 3.23
N TYR A 38 -7.08 6.74 4.46
CA TYR A 38 -7.93 7.27 5.51
C TYR A 38 -8.50 8.64 5.13
N ALA A 39 -7.68 9.58 4.61
CA ALA A 39 -8.18 10.89 4.19
C ALA A 39 -9.28 10.81 3.11
N ILE A 40 -9.16 9.88 2.16
CA ILE A 40 -10.20 9.63 1.14
C ILE A 40 -11.48 9.06 1.75
N GLN A 41 -11.37 8.28 2.83
CA GLN A 41 -12.46 7.54 3.46
C GLN A 41 -12.89 8.11 4.82
N ASN A 42 -12.38 9.28 5.22
CA ASN A 42 -12.52 9.85 6.57
C ASN A 42 -13.98 10.10 7.00
N TYR A 43 -14.91 9.99 6.06
CA TYR A 43 -16.34 10.11 6.29
C TYR A 43 -17.03 8.78 6.62
N ASP A 44 -16.36 7.63 6.49
CA ASP A 44 -16.90 6.32 6.88
C ASP A 44 -16.68 6.08 8.40
N PRO A 45 -17.73 6.16 9.23
CA PRO A 45 -17.62 5.99 10.68
C PRO A 45 -17.34 4.54 11.09
N ASN A 46 -17.37 3.61 10.15
CA ASN A 46 -17.14 2.20 10.41
C ASN A 46 -15.66 1.83 10.37
N ILE A 47 -14.77 2.67 9.83
CA ILE A 47 -13.33 2.37 9.77
C ILE A 47 -12.75 2.27 11.19
N ILE A 48 -11.98 1.21 11.41
CA ILE A 48 -11.26 0.96 12.67
C ILE A 48 -9.78 0.83 12.35
N ASP A 49 -8.93 1.34 13.25
CA ASP A 49 -7.49 1.12 13.24
C ASP A 49 -6.85 1.39 11.87
N TRP A 50 -7.16 2.54 11.26
CA TRP A 50 -6.66 2.91 9.93
C TRP A 50 -5.12 2.93 9.85
N GLU A 51 -4.46 3.16 11.00
CA GLU A 51 -3.00 3.09 11.14
C GLU A 51 -2.44 1.67 10.94
N GLU A 52 -3.25 0.65 11.17
CA GLU A 52 -2.93 -0.78 10.98
C GLU A 52 -3.43 -1.32 9.63
N ALA A 53 -3.91 -0.46 8.73
CA ALA A 53 -4.40 -0.87 7.43
C ALA A 53 -3.35 -1.66 6.65
N GLU A 54 -3.76 -2.77 6.05
CA GLU A 54 -2.89 -3.66 5.30
C GLU A 54 -2.53 -2.99 3.96
N VAL A 55 -1.24 -2.81 3.69
CA VAL A 55 -0.72 -2.19 2.46
C VAL A 55 0.03 -3.25 1.67
N THR A 56 -0.46 -3.59 0.48
CA THR A 56 0.13 -4.63 -0.37
C THR A 56 0.35 -4.13 -1.79
N LEU A 57 1.49 -4.47 -2.39
CA LEU A 57 1.70 -4.29 -3.82
C LEU A 57 1.12 -5.50 -4.54
N VAL A 58 0.18 -5.27 -5.45
CA VAL A 58 -0.56 -6.32 -6.15
C VAL A 58 -0.31 -6.22 -7.65
N ASN A 59 -0.15 -7.39 -8.29
CA ASN A 59 -0.15 -7.53 -9.74
C ASN A 59 -1.59 -7.65 -10.22
N LEU A 60 -2.05 -6.69 -11.01
CA LEU A 60 -3.45 -6.65 -11.47
C LEU A 60 -3.78 -7.66 -12.58
N ALA A 61 -2.77 -8.31 -13.16
CA ALA A 61 -2.99 -9.46 -14.04
C ALA A 61 -3.38 -10.73 -13.25
N GLU A 62 -2.93 -10.82 -11.99
CA GLU A 62 -3.12 -12.00 -11.13
C GLU A 62 -4.25 -11.79 -10.12
N GLU A 63 -4.46 -10.56 -9.66
CA GLU A 63 -5.52 -10.21 -8.71
C GLU A 63 -6.61 -9.37 -9.40
N TYR A 64 -7.83 -9.89 -9.40
CA TYR A 64 -8.98 -9.14 -9.90
C TYR A 64 -9.18 -7.87 -9.06
N CYS A 65 -9.06 -6.70 -9.68
CA CYS A 65 -9.31 -5.44 -8.99
C CYS A 65 -10.81 -5.34 -8.66
N ILE A 66 -11.13 -5.41 -7.37
CA ILE A 66 -12.51 -5.25 -6.90
C ILE A 66 -12.78 -3.75 -6.83
N THR A 67 -13.43 -3.21 -7.85
CA THR A 67 -14.01 -1.86 -7.78
C THR A 67 -15.48 -1.96 -7.38
N PRO A 68 -15.93 -1.30 -6.29
CA PRO A 68 -17.33 -1.31 -5.89
C PRO A 68 -18.24 -0.75 -6.99
N ARG A 69 -19.38 -1.42 -7.22
CA ARG A 69 -20.37 -1.09 -8.27
C ARG A 69 -21.06 0.27 -8.10
N ILE A 70 -20.99 0.88 -6.92
CA ILE A 70 -21.83 2.04 -6.54
C ILE A 70 -21.28 3.37 -7.09
N PHE A 71 -20.01 3.38 -7.49
CA PHE A 71 -19.47 4.47 -8.29
C PHE A 71 -18.82 3.85 -9.52
N SER A 72 -19.32 4.18 -10.70
CA SER A 72 -18.70 3.94 -11.99
C SER A 72 -17.39 4.73 -12.16
N VAL A 73 -16.50 4.70 -11.14
CA VAL A 73 -15.12 5.14 -11.26
C VAL A 73 -14.43 4.07 -12.07
N ARG A 74 -14.34 4.32 -13.38
CA ARG A 74 -13.50 3.53 -14.28
C ARG A 74 -12.10 3.55 -13.66
N ILE A 75 -11.61 2.39 -13.24
CA ILE A 75 -10.20 2.19 -12.95
C ILE A 75 -9.45 2.88 -14.08
N ASN A 76 -8.60 3.86 -13.76
CA ASN A 76 -7.83 4.52 -14.81
C ASN A 76 -6.77 3.52 -15.31
N ARG A 77 -7.17 2.68 -16.26
CA ARG A 77 -6.33 1.63 -16.84
C ARG A 77 -5.04 2.20 -17.44
N TYR A 78 -5.06 3.44 -17.93
CA TYR A 78 -3.85 4.12 -18.40
C TYR A 78 -2.83 4.34 -17.28
N LEU A 79 -3.27 4.72 -16.07
CA LEU A 79 -2.39 4.83 -14.91
C LEU A 79 -1.83 3.47 -14.46
N LEU A 80 -2.54 2.37 -14.73
CA LEU A 80 -2.06 1.02 -14.44
C LEU A 80 -1.00 0.54 -15.44
N PHE A 81 -1.21 0.83 -16.73
CA PHE A 81 -0.22 0.52 -17.77
C PHE A 81 1.11 1.24 -17.53
N LEU A 82 1.07 2.51 -17.11
CA LEU A 82 2.26 3.28 -16.78
C LEU A 82 3.05 2.71 -15.59
N ASN A 83 2.43 1.87 -14.76
CA ASN A 83 3.09 1.22 -13.60
C ASN A 83 3.44 -0.24 -13.85
N GLY A 84 3.42 -0.69 -15.10
CA GLY A 84 3.66 -2.10 -15.45
C GLY A 84 2.60 -3.04 -14.87
N GLY A 85 1.35 -2.60 -14.75
CA GLY A 85 0.24 -3.45 -14.27
C GLY A 85 0.16 -3.64 -12.76
N HIS A 86 0.93 -2.87 -11.97
CA HIS A 86 0.92 -2.95 -10.51
C HIS A 86 0.10 -1.84 -9.86
N ALA A 87 -0.49 -2.15 -8.70
CA ALA A 87 -1.15 -1.19 -7.83
C ALA A 87 -0.80 -1.45 -6.35
N VAL A 88 -0.84 -0.42 -5.53
CA VAL A 88 -0.80 -0.55 -4.07
C VAL A 88 -2.22 -0.61 -3.55
N LYS A 89 -2.59 -1.75 -2.97
CA LYS A 89 -3.86 -2.00 -2.32
C LYS A 89 -3.74 -1.64 -0.85
N VAL A 90 -4.62 -0.77 -0.37
CA VAL A 90 -4.76 -0.44 1.05
C VAL A 90 -6.09 -0.98 1.53
N LYS A 91 -6.06 -1.89 2.50
CA LYS A 91 -7.23 -2.55 3.07
C LYS A 91 -7.40 -2.13 4.52
N MET A 92 -8.47 -1.39 4.79
CA MET A 92 -8.88 -0.91 6.11
C MET A 92 -9.96 -1.81 6.67
N ARG A 93 -9.85 -2.15 7.95
CA ARG A 93 -10.87 -2.88 8.68
C ARG A 93 -12.04 -1.97 8.99
N THR A 94 -13.23 -2.54 9.04
CA THR A 94 -14.45 -1.84 9.42
C THR A 94 -15.23 -2.59 10.50
N LYS A 95 -16.07 -1.87 11.25
CA LYS A 95 -17.02 -2.44 12.24
C LYS A 95 -18.01 -3.42 11.62
N VAL A 96 -18.18 -3.35 10.32
CA VAL A 96 -19.15 -4.11 9.55
C VAL A 96 -18.49 -5.09 8.58
N ASP A 97 -17.22 -5.46 8.81
CA ASP A 97 -16.48 -6.39 7.94
C ASP A 97 -17.22 -7.72 7.74
N GLY A 98 -17.95 -8.22 8.73
CA GLY A 98 -18.75 -9.45 8.60
C GLY A 98 -19.95 -9.34 7.66
N LEU A 99 -20.42 -8.13 7.36
CA LEU A 99 -21.59 -7.86 6.51
C LEU A 99 -21.19 -7.26 5.17
N LEU A 100 -20.32 -6.25 5.22
CA LEU A 100 -19.92 -5.45 4.07
C LEU A 100 -18.47 -5.72 3.65
N GLY A 101 -17.69 -6.43 4.45
CA GLY A 101 -16.27 -6.60 4.17
C GLY A 101 -15.45 -5.32 4.38
N PRO A 102 -14.13 -5.43 4.20
CA PRO A 102 -13.19 -4.34 4.44
C PRO A 102 -13.32 -3.22 3.40
N SER A 103 -12.90 -2.02 3.79
CA SER A 103 -12.72 -0.91 2.85
C SER A 103 -11.40 -1.07 2.10
N ILE A 104 -11.43 -1.04 0.76
CA ILE A 104 -10.26 -1.30 -0.08
C ILE A 104 -10.06 -0.14 -1.06
N LEU A 105 -8.85 0.40 -1.08
CA LEU A 105 -8.43 1.46 -2.00
C LEU A 105 -7.19 1.05 -2.79
N TYR A 106 -7.14 1.44 -4.07
CA TYR A 106 -6.01 1.17 -4.95
C TYR A 106 -5.28 2.47 -5.35
N PHE A 107 -3.96 2.45 -5.23
CA PHE A 107 -3.07 3.57 -5.55
C PHE A 107 -2.00 3.18 -6.55
N ASN A 108 -1.46 4.20 -7.22
CA ASN A 108 -0.31 4.09 -8.09
C ASN A 108 0.97 3.96 -7.25
N PRO A 109 1.77 2.87 -7.40
CA PRO A 109 3.00 2.68 -6.63
C PRO A 109 4.01 3.84 -6.75
N PHE A 110 4.03 4.51 -7.90
CA PHE A 110 4.96 5.57 -8.25
C PHE A 110 4.37 6.96 -7.94
N THR A 111 3.24 7.30 -8.56
CA THR A 111 2.65 8.65 -8.45
C THR A 111 1.87 8.87 -7.16
N LYS A 112 1.59 7.80 -6.39
CA LYS A 112 0.73 7.81 -5.19
C LYS A 112 -0.68 8.32 -5.46
N GLN A 113 -1.07 8.44 -6.74
CA GLN A 113 -2.41 8.83 -7.15
C GLN A 113 -3.35 7.66 -6.94
N TYR A 114 -4.56 7.98 -6.51
CA TYR A 114 -5.62 7.02 -6.35
C TYR A 114 -6.17 6.58 -7.73
N ILE A 115 -6.42 5.28 -7.92
CA ILE A 115 -6.74 4.68 -9.23
C ILE A 115 -8.20 4.17 -9.31
N GLY A 116 -8.92 4.05 -8.18
CA GLY A 116 -10.35 3.75 -8.16
C GLY A 116 -10.85 2.94 -6.96
N GLY A 117 -12.17 3.02 -6.72
CA GLY A 117 -12.96 2.37 -5.65
C GLY A 117 -13.37 3.29 -4.48
N ALA A 118 -14.54 3.92 -4.52
CA ALA A 118 -15.01 4.83 -3.45
C ALA A 118 -15.67 4.06 -2.29
N PRO A 119 -15.75 4.67 -1.08
CA PRO A 119 -16.39 4.08 0.09
C PRO A 119 -17.80 3.60 -0.25
N ARG A 120 -18.23 2.51 0.38
CA ARG A 120 -19.66 2.23 0.46
C ARG A 120 -20.29 3.42 1.18
N MET A 121 -21.19 4.15 0.51
CA MET A 121 -22.15 4.98 1.23
C MET A 121 -23.04 4.07 2.07
#